data_AF-A0A8C1GC49-F1
#
_entry.id   AF-A0A8C1GC49-F1
#
_cell.length_a   1.000
_cell.length_b   1.000
_cell.length_c   1.000
_cell.angle_alpha   90.00
_cell.angle_beta   90.00
_cell.angle_gamma   90.00
#
_symmetry.space_group_name_H-M   'P 1'
#
loop_
_entity.id
_entity.type
_entity.pdbx_description
1 polymer ?
#
loop_
_entity_poly.entity_id
_entity_poly.type
_entity_poly.pdbx_seq_one_letter_code
_entity_poly.pdbx_strand_id
1 'polypeptide(L)'
;MIVDKCAEAELQPGCMTQHPGFEAVCLNPWVLQVEYASLVQYYGDYDQDVFTIEERYRHTAYRTFVRWCWGYLGRKIRVVLPSCVVVKIRSTFTSERYTGFKLPSLHPQ
;
A
#
# COMPACT_ATOMS: atom_id res chain seq x y z
N MET A 1 -20.51 2.66 -2.27
CA MET A 1 -20.05 3.86 -2.98
C MET A 1 -18.54 3.91 -2.82
N ILE A 2 -17.77 3.67 -3.90
CA ILE A 2 -16.32 3.83 -3.84
C ILE A 2 -16.08 5.34 -3.84
N VAL A 3 -15.49 5.83 -2.77
CA VAL A 3 -15.17 7.23 -2.60
C VAL A 3 -13.70 7.36 -2.96
N ASP A 4 -13.39 8.09 -4.05
CA ASP A 4 -12.00 8.39 -4.40
C ASP A 4 -11.44 9.39 -3.40
N LYS A 5 -10.87 8.88 -2.30
CA LYS A 5 -10.36 9.73 -1.22
C LYS A 5 -9.17 10.57 -1.64
N CYS A 6 -8.46 10.17 -2.69
CA CYS A 6 -7.42 11.01 -3.26
C CYS A 6 -8.03 12.20 -4.01
N ALA A 7 -9.11 12.00 -4.76
CA ALA A 7 -9.85 13.09 -5.39
C ALA A 7 -10.54 14.01 -4.35
N GLU A 8 -11.02 13.47 -3.23
CA GLU A 8 -11.55 14.28 -2.13
C GLU A 8 -10.47 15.15 -1.46
N ALA A 9 -9.25 14.64 -1.35
CA ALA A 9 -8.12 15.42 -0.84
C ALA A 9 -7.68 16.53 -1.82
N GLU A 10 -8.03 16.47 -3.11
CA GLU A 10 -7.82 17.58 -4.04
C GLU A 10 -8.81 18.74 -3.77
N LEU A 11 -9.95 18.48 -3.14
CA LEU A 11 -10.96 19.48 -2.76
C LEU A 11 -10.64 20.20 -1.43
N GLN A 12 -9.76 19.63 -0.60
CA GLN A 12 -9.25 20.27 0.61
C GLN A 12 -7.72 20.34 0.53
N PRO A 13 -7.10 21.51 0.29
CA PRO A 13 -5.67 21.62 0.02
C PRO A 13 -4.85 21.14 1.23
N GLY A 14 -4.41 19.87 1.20
CA GLY A 14 -3.70 19.21 2.29
C GLY A 14 -3.04 17.92 1.81
N CYS A 15 -1.93 17.54 2.44
CA CYS A 15 -1.24 16.31 2.08
C CYS A 15 -2.02 15.09 2.61
N MET A 16 -2.17 14.03 1.82
CA MET A 16 -2.82 12.77 2.26
C MET A 16 -2.22 12.18 3.53
N THR A 17 -0.93 12.42 3.79
CA THR A 17 -0.27 11.95 5.02
C THR A 17 -0.73 12.67 6.29
N GLN A 18 -1.39 13.82 6.16
CA GLN A 18 -1.98 14.60 7.26
C GLN A 18 -3.43 14.20 7.53
N HIS A 19 -4.06 13.42 6.63
CA HIS A 19 -5.41 12.93 6.84
C HIS A 19 -5.41 11.98 8.06
N PRO A 20 -6.32 12.14 9.04
CA PRO A 20 -6.30 11.34 10.28
C PRO A 20 -6.44 9.83 10.01
N GLY A 21 -7.19 9.47 8.98
CA GLY A 21 -7.30 8.08 8.51
C GLY A 21 -5.99 7.48 7.97
N PHE A 22 -5.02 8.29 7.53
CA PHE A 22 -3.79 7.76 6.96
C PHE A 22 -2.96 7.00 8.00
N GLU A 23 -2.77 7.56 9.19
CA GLU A 23 -2.02 6.91 10.26
C GLU A 23 -2.71 5.62 10.71
N ALA A 24 -4.02 5.71 10.96
CA ALA A 24 -4.83 4.57 11.40
C ALA A 24 -4.80 3.40 10.40
N VAL A 25 -4.81 3.68 9.10
CA VAL A 25 -4.96 2.67 8.05
C VAL A 25 -3.61 2.18 7.50
N CYS A 26 -2.63 3.07 7.36
CA CYS A 26 -1.39 2.78 6.65
C CYS A 26 -0.18 2.61 7.57
N LEU A 27 -0.21 3.12 8.80
CA LEU A 27 0.93 3.12 9.71
C LEU A 27 0.70 2.28 10.99
N ASN A 28 -0.55 1.92 11.30
CA ASN A 28 -0.88 1.11 12.48
C ASN A 28 -0.53 -0.38 12.26
N PRO A 29 0.44 -0.96 12.98
CA PRO A 29 0.87 -2.34 12.77
C PRO A 29 -0.25 -3.37 12.98
N TRP A 30 -1.18 -3.13 13.92
CA TRP A 30 -2.29 -4.05 14.19
C TRP A 30 -3.25 -4.13 13.01
N VAL A 31 -3.53 -2.99 12.38
CA VAL A 31 -4.35 -2.92 11.15
C VAL A 31 -3.61 -3.60 10.01
N LEU A 32 -2.31 -3.37 9.86
CA LEU A 32 -1.51 -4.00 8.80
C LEU A 32 -1.41 -5.53 8.96
N GLN A 33 -1.38 -6.06 10.18
CA GLN A 33 -1.41 -7.51 10.42
C GLN A 33 -2.72 -8.14 9.91
N VAL A 34 -3.86 -7.53 10.24
CA VAL A 34 -5.19 -7.99 9.81
C VAL A 34 -5.36 -7.86 8.28
N GLU A 35 -4.93 -6.74 7.72
CA GLU A 35 -4.96 -6.54 6.27
C GLU A 35 -4.05 -7.54 5.55
N TYR A 36 -2.85 -7.82 6.07
CA TYR A 36 -1.96 -8.82 5.49
C TYR A 36 -2.63 -10.20 5.42
N ALA A 37 -3.28 -10.64 6.51
CA ALA A 37 -4.05 -11.90 6.50
C ALA A 37 -5.14 -11.89 5.41
N SER A 38 -5.84 -10.77 5.27
CA SER A 38 -6.84 -10.59 4.22
C SER A 38 -6.21 -10.65 2.82
N LEU A 39 -5.03 -10.07 2.62
CA LEU A 39 -4.30 -10.11 1.34
C LEU A 39 -3.97 -11.55 0.94
N VAL A 40 -3.44 -12.34 1.88
CA VAL A 40 -3.12 -13.76 1.65
C VAL A 40 -4.37 -14.53 1.26
N GLN A 41 -5.51 -14.29 1.92
CA GLN A 41 -6.78 -14.94 1.58
C GLN A 41 -7.27 -14.61 0.16
N TYR A 42 -7.15 -13.35 -0.29
CA TYR A 42 -7.66 -12.94 -1.60
C TYR A 42 -6.73 -13.26 -2.77
N TYR A 43 -5.42 -13.26 -2.55
CA TYR A 43 -4.42 -13.35 -3.63
C TYR A 43 -3.56 -14.61 -3.56
N GLY A 44 -3.70 -15.43 -2.53
CA GLY A 44 -2.84 -16.58 -2.26
C GLY A 44 -1.61 -16.21 -1.44
N ASP A 45 -0.87 -17.23 -1.01
CA ASP A 45 0.32 -17.04 -0.18
C ASP A 45 1.41 -16.32 -0.99
N TYR A 46 1.95 -15.24 -0.43
CA TYR A 46 3.18 -14.63 -0.91
C TYR A 46 4.33 -15.38 -0.27
N ASP A 47 5.43 -15.57 -0.98
CA ASP A 47 6.61 -16.27 -0.48
C ASP A 47 7.12 -15.61 0.81
N GLN A 48 6.71 -16.19 1.96
CA GLN A 48 6.85 -15.56 3.27
C GLN A 48 8.33 -15.51 3.66
N ASP A 49 9.12 -16.48 3.24
CA ASP A 49 10.50 -16.64 3.68
C ASP A 49 11.48 -15.64 3.03
N VAL A 50 11.01 -14.83 2.07
CA VAL A 50 11.86 -13.88 1.32
C VAL A 50 11.85 -12.47 1.92
N PHE A 51 10.83 -12.10 2.71
CA PHE A 51 10.63 -10.72 3.19
C PHE A 51 10.75 -10.57 4.70
N THR A 52 11.51 -9.56 5.13
CA THR A 52 11.53 -9.03 6.50
C THR A 52 10.14 -8.52 6.93
N ILE A 53 9.91 -8.39 8.24
CA ILE A 53 8.62 -7.93 8.75
C ILE A 53 8.32 -6.49 8.30
N GLU A 54 9.33 -5.63 8.20
CA GLU A 54 9.21 -4.25 7.73
C GLU A 54 8.89 -4.19 6.23
N GLU A 55 9.47 -5.06 5.42
CA GLU A 55 9.12 -5.22 4.00
C GLU A 55 7.66 -5.63 3.83
N ARG A 56 7.19 -6.60 4.64
CA ARG A 56 5.78 -7.01 4.64
C ARG A 56 4.88 -5.85 5.05
N TYR A 57 5.22 -5.10 6.10
CA TYR A 57 4.43 -3.94 6.51
C TYR A 57 4.39 -2.83 5.46
N ARG A 58 5.50 -2.51 4.79
CA ARG A 58 5.46 -1.55 3.68
C ARG A 58 4.57 -2.02 2.55
N HIS A 59 4.72 -3.27 2.13
CA HIS A 59 3.93 -3.82 1.04
C HIS A 59 2.43 -3.78 1.36
N THR A 60 2.07 -4.19 2.59
CA THR A 60 0.69 -4.12 3.07
C THR A 60 0.21 -2.67 3.14
N ALA A 61 1.00 -1.75 3.71
CA ALA A 61 0.65 -0.33 3.81
C ALA A 61 0.35 0.31 2.45
N TYR A 62 1.14 0.01 1.42
CA TYR A 62 0.86 0.48 0.06
C TYR A 62 -0.47 -0.06 -0.45
N ARG A 63 -0.76 -1.35 -0.24
CA ARG A 63 -2.00 -1.97 -0.69
C ARG A 63 -3.21 -1.47 0.07
N THR A 64 -3.09 -1.27 1.38
CA THR A 64 -4.17 -0.75 2.20
C THR A 64 -4.44 0.71 1.85
N PHE A 65 -3.42 1.53 1.59
CA PHE A 65 -3.60 2.88 1.07
C PHE A 65 -4.42 2.89 -0.22
N VAL A 66 -4.06 2.03 -1.17
CA VAL A 66 -4.79 1.90 -2.44
C VAL A 66 -6.24 1.44 -2.21
N ARG A 67 -6.46 0.45 -1.34
CA ARG A 67 -7.81 0.00 -0.97
C ARG A 67 -8.63 1.08 -0.30
N TRP A 68 -8.00 1.88 0.55
CA TRP A 68 -8.66 2.95 1.28
C TRP A 68 -9.09 4.09 0.35
N CYS A 69 -8.28 4.40 -0.65
CA CYS A 69 -8.56 5.47 -1.60
C CYS A 69 -9.49 5.04 -2.74
N TRP A 70 -9.41 3.80 -3.24
CA TRP A 70 -10.14 3.38 -4.45
C TRP A 70 -10.93 2.08 -4.28
N GLY A 71 -10.95 1.48 -3.10
CA GLY A 71 -11.56 0.16 -2.90
C GLY A 71 -10.84 -0.94 -3.67
N TYR A 72 -11.59 -1.82 -4.33
CA TYR A 72 -11.02 -2.92 -5.09
C TYR A 72 -10.77 -2.54 -6.55
N LEU A 73 -9.49 -2.44 -6.94
CA LEU A 73 -9.07 -2.12 -8.31
C LEU A 73 -8.88 -3.35 -9.23
N GLY A 74 -8.84 -4.57 -8.67
CA GLY A 74 -8.53 -5.78 -9.45
C GLY A 74 -7.05 -5.93 -9.84
N ARG A 75 -6.70 -7.02 -10.54
CA ARG A 75 -5.30 -7.42 -10.79
C ARG A 75 -4.59 -6.60 -11.89
N LYS A 76 -5.32 -6.04 -12.84
CA LYS A 76 -4.76 -5.38 -14.04
C LYS A 76 -4.63 -3.87 -13.90
N ILE A 77 -5.38 -3.25 -12.97
CA ILE A 77 -5.30 -1.81 -12.74
C ILE A 77 -4.13 -1.54 -11.80
N ARG A 78 -3.27 -0.60 -12.22
CA ARG A 78 -2.12 -0.13 -11.45
C ARG A 78 -2.30 1.37 -11.24
N VAL A 79 -2.12 1.81 -10.00
CA VAL A 79 -2.18 3.22 -9.61
C VAL A 79 -0.83 3.64 -9.05
N VAL A 80 -0.41 4.86 -9.37
CA VAL A 80 0.82 5.44 -8.84
C VAL A 80 0.49 6.07 -7.49
N LEU A 81 1.25 5.70 -6.45
CA LEU A 81 1.07 6.29 -5.12
C LEU A 81 1.70 7.69 -5.07
N PRO A 82 1.10 8.65 -4.34
CA PRO A 82 1.70 9.95 -4.09
C PRO A 82 3.08 9.82 -3.42
N SER A 83 4.04 10.66 -3.82
CA SER A 83 5.41 10.63 -3.30
C SER A 83 5.46 10.82 -1.79
N CYS A 84 4.64 11.72 -1.25
CA CYS A 84 4.54 11.97 0.19
C CYS A 84 4.14 10.72 0.98
N VAL A 85 3.19 9.94 0.45
CA VAL A 85 2.74 8.68 1.06
C VAL A 85 3.85 7.64 1.05
N VAL A 86 4.52 7.49 -0.10
CA VAL A 86 5.64 6.55 -0.25
C VAL A 86 6.78 6.89 0.72
N VAL A 87 7.17 8.17 0.81
CA VAL A 87 8.23 8.62 1.71
C VAL A 87 7.84 8.36 3.17
N LYS A 88 6.61 8.68 3.57
CA LYS A 88 6.16 8.49 4.95
C LYS A 88 6.16 7.01 5.35
N ILE A 89 5.57 6.14 4.53
CA ILE A 89 5.55 4.68 4.78
C ILE A 89 6.97 4.12 4.88
N ARG A 90 7.88 4.54 3.99
CA ARG A 90 9.29 4.09 4.03
C ARG A 90 10.02 4.57 5.28
N SER A 91 9.76 5.78 5.74
CA SER A 91 10.36 6.31 6.96
C SER A 91 9.85 5.60 8.21
N THR A 92 8.61 5.10 8.21
CA THR A 92 8.02 4.36 9.33
C THR A 92 8.52 2.92 9.38
N PHE A 93 8.62 2.25 8.22
CA PHE A 93 9.02 0.84 8.13
C PHE A 93 10.31 0.69 7.32
N THR A 94 11.44 0.95 7.97
CA THR A 94 12.77 0.93 7.33
C THR A 94 13.23 -0.49 7.02
N SER A 95 13.93 -0.71 5.91
CA SER A 95 14.68 -1.96 5.66
C SER A 95 16.00 -1.65 4.97
N GLU A 96 16.98 -2.54 5.15
CA GLU A 96 18.33 -2.39 4.58
C GLU A 96 18.35 -2.56 3.06
N ARG A 97 17.49 -3.44 2.52
CA ARG A 97 17.36 -3.69 1.08
C ARG A 97 16.03 -3.11 0.59
N TYR A 98 16.07 -2.19 -0.36
CA TYR A 98 14.88 -1.68 -1.04
C TYR A 98 14.95 -2.01 -2.53
N THR A 99 13.90 -2.66 -3.05
CA THR A 99 13.68 -2.75 -4.49
C THR A 99 12.46 -1.94 -4.88
N GLY A 100 12.61 -1.08 -5.90
CA GLY A 100 11.53 -0.32 -6.52
C GLY A 100 10.43 -1.17 -7.14
N PHE A 101 9.47 -0.51 -7.79
CA PHE A 101 8.51 -1.21 -8.64
C PHE A 101 9.27 -2.01 -9.71
N LYS A 102 9.01 -3.32 -9.77
CA LYS A 102 9.52 -4.21 -10.81
C LYS A 102 8.42 -4.43 -11.83
N LEU A 103 8.72 -4.17 -13.10
CA LEU A 103 7.80 -4.57 -14.17
C LEU A 103 7.63 -6.09 -14.17
N PRO A 104 6.42 -6.60 -14.45
CA PRO A 104 6.25 -8.01 -14.74
C PRO A 104 7.17 -8.41 -15.88
N SER A 105 7.77 -9.61 -15.81
CA SER A 105 8.58 -10.16 -16.89
C SER A 105 7.75 -10.16 -18.18
N LEU A 106 8.17 -9.35 -19.16
CA LEU A 106 7.64 -9.44 -20.52
C LEU A 106 8.18 -10.73 -21.10
N HIS A 107 7.49 -11.85 -20.92
CA HIS A 107 7.75 -13.03 -21.75
C HIS A 107 7.27 -12.71 -23.17
N PRO A 108 8.15 -12.70 -24.19
CA PRO A 108 7.69 -12.82 -25.57
C PRO A 108 7.00 -14.17 -25.71
N GLN A 109 5.80 -14.18 -26.27
CA GLN A 109 5.15 -15.43 -26.71
C GLN A 109 5.89 -16.04 -27.89
#